data_AF-A0A3C0MFZ4-F1
#
_entry.id   AF-A0A3C0MFZ4-F1
#
_cell.length_a   1.000
_cell.length_b   1.000
_cell.length_c   1.000
_cell.angle_alpha   90.00
_cell.angle_beta   90.00
_cell.angle_gamma   90.00
#
_symmetry.space_group_name_H-M   'P 1'
#
loop_
_entity.id
_entity.type
_entity.pdbx_description
1 polymer ?
#
loop_
_entity_poly.entity_id
_entity_poly.type
_entity_poly.pdbx_seq_one_letter_code
_entity_poly.pdbx_strand_id
1 'polypeptide(L)'
;VLFNDTIRYNIRYGRIDATDADIEEAARLAQIEPFIKQLPDGFAAMVGERGLKLSGGEKQRVAIARTLLKNPPILILDEAT
;
A
#
# COMPACT_ATOMS: atom_id res chain seq x y z
N VAL A 1 -9.61 3.97 0.73
CA VAL A 1 -9.71 4.38 -0.70
C VAL A 1 -8.31 4.42 -1.32
N LEU A 2 -8.18 3.86 -2.53
CA LEU A 2 -6.97 3.91 -3.34
C LEU A 2 -7.17 4.85 -4.55
N PHE A 3 -6.12 5.57 -4.91
CA PHE A 3 -6.06 6.36 -6.13
C PHE A 3 -5.85 5.43 -7.33
N ASN A 4 -6.37 5.81 -8.50
CA ASN A 4 -6.10 5.10 -9.75
C ASN A 4 -4.66 5.38 -10.24
N ASP A 5 -3.70 4.82 -9.51
CA ASP A 5 -2.27 5.01 -9.72
C ASP A 5 -1.54 3.70 -9.35
N THR A 6 -0.23 3.71 -9.36
CA THR A 6 0.64 2.61 -8.95
C THR A 6 0.45 2.24 -7.47
N ILE A 7 0.81 1.01 -7.12
CA ILE A 7 0.91 0.58 -5.73
C ILE A 7 1.89 1.47 -4.96
N ARG A 8 3.05 1.78 -5.57
CA ARG A 8 4.07 2.68 -5.00
C ARG A 8 3.45 4.03 -4.61
N TYR A 9 2.74 4.68 -5.52
CA TYR A 9 2.10 5.97 -5.26
C TYR A 9 1.10 5.87 -4.11
N ASN A 10 0.27 4.82 -4.13
CA ASN A 10 -0.73 4.63 -3.09
C ASN A 10 -0.12 4.43 -1.70
N ILE A 11 1.05 3.81 -1.57
CA ILE A 11 1.75 3.69 -0.29
C ILE A 11 2.44 5.02 0.06
N ARG A 12 3.21 5.61 -0.87
CA ARG A 12 3.92 6.90 -0.71
C ARG A 12 3.00 8.04 -0.29
N TYR A 13 1.72 7.99 -0.66
CA TYR A 13 0.74 9.00 -0.22
C TYR A 13 0.67 9.17 1.31
N GLY A 14 1.11 8.18 2.10
CA GLY A 14 1.23 8.31 3.56
C GLY A 14 2.33 9.28 4.01
N ARG A 15 3.39 9.43 3.22
CA ARG A 15 4.55 10.31 3.44
C ARG A 15 5.25 10.59 2.10
N ILE A 16 5.03 11.78 1.52
CA ILE A 16 5.40 12.10 0.13
C ILE A 16 6.92 12.07 -0.10
N ASP A 17 7.70 12.41 0.92
CA ASP A 17 9.16 12.41 0.95
C ASP A 17 9.78 11.02 1.25
N ALA A 18 8.95 9.97 1.40
CA ALA A 18 9.45 8.61 1.61
C ALA A 18 10.25 8.08 0.41
N THR A 19 11.40 7.50 0.73
CA THR A 19 12.27 6.79 -0.23
C THR A 19 11.60 5.50 -0.71
N ASP A 20 12.10 4.91 -1.79
CA ASP A 20 11.60 3.59 -2.23
C ASP A 20 11.86 2.51 -1.18
N ALA A 21 12.97 2.57 -0.43
CA ALA A 21 13.27 1.65 0.65
C ALA A 21 12.25 1.73 1.79
N ASP A 22 11.79 2.94 2.14
CA ASP A 22 10.74 3.11 3.16
C ASP A 22 9.41 2.48 2.72
N ILE A 23 9.09 2.59 1.42
CA ILE A 23 7.87 2.02 0.84
C ILE A 23 7.92 0.50 0.83
N GLU A 24 9.06 -0.06 0.44
CA GLU A 24 9.29 -1.51 0.46
C GLU A 24 9.19 -2.06 1.88
N GLU A 25 9.78 -1.37 2.87
CA GLU A 25 9.67 -1.76 4.27
C GLU A 25 8.23 -1.68 4.78
N ALA A 26 7.50 -0.61 4.48
CA ALA A 26 6.10 -0.47 4.84
C ALA A 26 5.22 -1.58 4.21
N ALA A 27 5.50 -1.94 2.95
CA ALA A 27 4.83 -3.03 2.25
C ALA A 27 5.15 -4.41 2.87
N ARG A 28 6.40 -4.60 3.32
CA ARG A 28 6.84 -5.81 4.02
C ARG A 28 6.14 -5.95 5.37
N LEU A 29 6.11 -4.88 6.17
CA LEU A 29 5.42 -4.86 7.47
C LEU A 29 3.91 -5.09 7.32
N ALA A 30 3.30 -4.56 6.26
CA ALA A 30 1.89 -4.79 5.94
C ALA A 30 1.60 -6.15 5.26
N GLN A 31 2.60 -7.02 5.10
CA GLN A 31 2.46 -8.36 4.50
C GLN A 31 1.90 -8.36 3.07
N ILE A 32 2.15 -7.29 2.29
CA ILE A 32 1.72 -7.17 0.90
C ILE A 32 2.88 -7.30 -0.09
N GLU A 33 4.12 -7.11 0.36
CA GLU A 33 5.31 -7.21 -0.49
C GLU A 33 5.39 -8.53 -1.30
N PRO A 34 5.12 -9.73 -0.73
CA PRO A 34 5.18 -10.97 -1.52
C PRO A 34 4.21 -10.98 -2.70
N PHE A 35 3.01 -10.45 -2.51
CA PHE A 35 2.03 -10.30 -3.59
C PHE A 35 2.50 -9.28 -4.63
N ILE A 36 3.02 -8.14 -4.19
CA ILE A 36 3.53 -7.10 -5.10
C ILE A 36 4.64 -7.69 -5.99
N LYS A 37 5.56 -8.46 -5.42
CA LYS A 37 6.66 -9.13 -6.17
C LYS A 37 6.18 -10.18 -7.18
N GLN A 38 4.94 -10.66 -7.09
CA GLN A 38 4.35 -11.57 -8.09
C GLN A 38 3.72 -10.84 -9.27
N LEU A 39 3.47 -9.53 -9.16
CA LEU A 39 2.94 -8.73 -10.25
C LEU A 39 4.04 -8.45 -11.29
N PRO A 40 3.73 -8.50 -12.60
CA PRO A 40 4.71 -8.22 -13.65
C PRO A 40 5.44 -6.87 -13.49
N ASP A 41 4.72 -5.85 -13.01
CA ASP A 41 5.26 -4.49 -12.83
C ASP A 41 5.64 -4.18 -11.37
N GLY A 42 5.51 -5.15 -10.46
CA GLY A 42 5.82 -4.99 -9.05
C GLY A 42 5.14 -3.75 -8.43
N PHE A 43 5.92 -2.91 -7.76
CA PHE A 43 5.45 -1.66 -7.16
C PHE A 43 4.94 -0.63 -8.18
N ALA A 44 5.33 -0.75 -9.46
CA ALA A 44 4.81 0.09 -10.53
C ALA A 44 3.45 -0.40 -11.07
N ALA A 45 2.94 -1.54 -10.60
CA ALA A 45 1.64 -2.05 -11.03
C ALA A 45 0.52 -1.06 -10.70
N MET A 46 -0.32 -0.77 -11.69
CA MET A 46 -1.50 0.08 -11.54
C MET A 46 -2.59 -0.66 -10.75
N VAL A 47 -3.14 -0.03 -9.70
CA VAL A 47 -4.24 -0.64 -8.92
C VAL A 47 -5.57 -0.62 -9.68
N GLY A 48 -5.68 0.18 -10.74
CA GLY A 48 -6.90 0.40 -11.53
C GLY A 48 -7.89 1.36 -10.86
N GLU A 49 -8.99 1.69 -11.54
CA GLU A 49 -10.02 2.58 -10.97
C GLU A 49 -10.48 2.05 -9.61
N ARG A 50 -10.38 2.87 -8.56
CA ARG A 50 -10.72 2.52 -7.18
C ARG A 50 -10.05 1.22 -6.68
N GLY A 51 -8.92 0.82 -7.24
CA GLY A 51 -8.22 -0.40 -6.88
C GLY A 51 -8.84 -1.69 -7.42
N LEU A 52 -9.69 -1.65 -8.45
CA LEU A 52 -10.42 -2.82 -8.96
C LEU A 52 -9.55 -4.04 -9.33
N LYS A 53 -8.24 -3.85 -9.54
CA LYS A 53 -7.30 -4.96 -9.80
C LYS A 53 -6.79 -5.67 -8.54
N LEU A 54 -7.18 -5.22 -7.36
CA LEU A 54 -6.81 -5.79 -6.07
C LEU A 54 -8.02 -6.44 -5.40
N SER A 55 -7.79 -7.57 -4.73
CA SER A 55 -8.76 -8.17 -3.80
C SER A 55 -9.05 -7.23 -2.63
N GLY A 56 -10.13 -7.50 -1.87
CA GLY A 56 -10.47 -6.70 -0.68
C GLY A 56 -9.32 -6.67 0.35
N GLY A 57 -8.75 -7.84 0.65
CA GLY A 57 -7.62 -7.97 1.57
C GLY A 57 -6.35 -7.28 1.06
N GLU A 58 -6.06 -7.33 -0.24
CA GLU A 58 -4.93 -6.58 -0.81
C GLU A 58 -5.12 -5.06 -0.68
N LYS A 59 -6.33 -4.54 -0.94
CA LYS A 59 -6.64 -3.12 -0.74
C LYS A 59 -6.43 -2.69 0.71
N GLN A 60 -6.88 -3.52 1.65
CA GLN A 60 -6.70 -3.28 3.07
C GLN A 60 -5.22 -3.28 3.44
N ARG A 61 -4.43 -4.25 2.97
CA ARG A 61 -2.98 -4.29 3.22
C ARG A 61 -2.24 -3.10 2.61
N VAL A 62 -2.62 -2.60 1.43
CA VAL A 62 -2.06 -1.35 0.87
C VAL A 62 -2.41 -0.14 1.76
N ALA A 63 -3.62 -0.10 2.31
CA ALA A 63 -4.01 0.95 3.27
C ALA A 63 -3.22 0.85 4.59
N ILE A 64 -2.98 -0.37 5.08
CA ILE A 64 -2.12 -0.62 6.26
C ILE A 64 -0.69 -0.15 5.96
N ALA A 65 -0.10 -0.51 4.82
CA ALA A 65 1.23 -0.06 4.42
C ALA A 65 1.34 1.47 4.40
N ARG A 66 0.35 2.16 3.82
CA ARG A 66 0.26 3.63 3.83
C ARG A 66 0.27 4.20 5.25
N THR A 67 -0.49 3.59 6.16
CA THR A 67 -0.57 4.02 7.55
C THR A 67 0.74 3.78 8.31
N LEU A 68 1.37 2.61 8.12
CA LEU A 68 2.66 2.29 8.72
C LEU A 68 3.74 3.27 8.25
N LEU A 69 3.75 3.62 6.96
CA LEU A 69 4.67 4.61 6.41
C LEU A 69 4.45 6.01 7.02
N LYS A 70 3.18 6.40 7.19
CA LYS A 70 2.81 7.67 7.84
C LYS A 70 3.21 7.72 9.31
N ASN A 71 3.25 6.57 9.98
CA ASN A 71 3.55 6.41 11.41
C ASN A 71 2.82 7.43 12.31
N PRO A 72 1.48 7.50 12.27
CA PRO A 72 0.73 8.45 13.09
C PRO A 72 0.81 8.08 14.57
N PRO A 73 0.74 9.06 15.49
CA PRO A 73 0.78 8.78 16.94
C PRO A 73 -0.45 8.01 17.45
N ILE A 74 -1.56 8.04 16.70
CA ILE A 74 -2.79 7.32 17.00
C ILE A 74 -3.29 6.70 15.70
N LEU A 75 -3.61 5.40 15.75
CA LEU A 75 -4.19 4.64 14.65
C LEU A 75 -5.53 4.05 15.09
N ILE A 76 -6.58 4.36 14.33
CA ILE A 76 -7.91 3.76 14.48
C ILE A 76 -8.12 2.80 13.30
N LEU A 77 -8.41 1.54 13.62
CA LEU A 77 -8.71 0.50 12.64
C LEU A 77 -10.18 0.11 12.82
N ASP A 78 -10.96 0.27 11.76
CA ASP A 78 -12.33 -0.21 11.70
C ASP A 78 -12.37 -1.43 10.77
N GLU A 79 -12.90 -2.55 11.27
CA GLU A 79 -12.96 -3.86 10.57
C GLU A 79 -11.61 -4.39 10.02
N ALA A 80 -10.49 -4.17 10.71
CA ALA A 80 -9.22 -4.80 10.31
C ALA A 80 -9.17 -6.28 10.71
N THR A 81 -9.61 -7.17 9.82
CA THR A 81 -9.36 -8.64 9.92
C THR A 81 -8.25 -9.09 8.99
#